data_AF-A0A0S8IGU4-F1
#
_entry.id   AF-A0A0S8IGU4-F1
#
_cell.length_a   1.000
_cell.length_b   1.000
_cell.length_c   1.000
_cell.angle_alpha   90.00
_cell.angle_beta   90.00
_cell.angle_gamma   90.00
#
_symmetry.space_group_name_H-M   'P 1'
#
loop_
_entity.id
_entity.type
_entity.pdbx_description
1 polymer ?
#
loop_
_entity_poly.entity_id
_entity_poly.type
_entity_poly.pdbx_seq_one_letter_code
_entity_poly.pdbx_strand_id
1 'polypeptide(L)'
;PGNQWGHTRDLFHPRDAWNLQHNLVTTGTIRAPAGTVAILRRKLQGGRLGPPRLTVTPTEAAEKAGFEKWERPSPLSCRGLVCAADTLLVLTGSRGESTLAATRLKDGEPLWSRKLPGLAVGWGVAIDGAGRIYVSLEDGRVLCLAAAEPVPA
;
A
#
# COMPACT_ATOMS: atom_id res chain seq x y z
N PRO A 1 -26.71 4.45 -25.37
CA PRO A 1 -25.57 5.34 -25.00
C PRO A 1 -24.90 4.82 -23.72
N GLY A 2 -23.83 4.04 -23.92
CA GLY A 2 -23.21 3.21 -22.90
C GLY A 2 -22.42 3.99 -21.85
N ASN A 3 -22.89 3.91 -20.63
CA ASN A 3 -22.19 4.26 -19.40
C ASN A 3 -21.20 3.13 -19.08
N GLN A 4 -20.07 3.10 -19.79
CA GLN A 4 -18.91 2.26 -19.46
C GLN A 4 -18.16 2.89 -18.27
N TRP A 5 -18.67 2.68 -17.06
CA TRP A 5 -17.87 2.83 -15.85
C TRP A 5 -17.03 1.56 -15.67
N GLY A 6 -16.05 1.37 -16.56
CA GLY A 6 -14.98 0.40 -16.37
C GLY A 6 -13.94 0.98 -15.41
N HIS A 7 -13.46 0.15 -14.48
CA HIS A 7 -12.51 0.48 -13.39
C HIS A 7 -13.14 0.99 -12.09
N THR A 8 -14.04 0.21 -11.49
CA THR A 8 -14.20 0.17 -10.03
C THR A 8 -12.91 -0.34 -9.41
N ARG A 9 -11.94 0.56 -9.18
CA ARG A 9 -10.87 0.31 -8.22
C ARG A 9 -11.55 0.30 -6.85
N ASP A 10 -11.59 -0.88 -6.23
CA ASP A 10 -12.15 -1.02 -4.88
C ASP A 10 -11.56 0.05 -3.97
N LEU A 11 -12.42 0.91 -3.42
CA LEU A 11 -12.03 1.81 -2.34
C LEU A 11 -11.58 0.93 -1.18
N PHE A 12 -10.30 0.96 -0.90
CA PHE A 12 -9.70 0.14 0.12
C PHE A 12 -10.14 0.61 1.51
N HIS A 13 -10.70 -0.30 2.28
CA HIS A 13 -10.80 -0.17 3.73
C HIS A 13 -10.17 -1.41 4.39
N PRO A 14 -9.45 -1.25 5.51
CA PRO A 14 -9.01 -2.39 6.28
C PRO A 14 -10.24 -3.17 6.75
N ARG A 15 -10.28 -4.47 6.46
CA ARG A 15 -11.06 -5.41 7.26
C ARG A 15 -10.07 -6.12 8.16
N ASP A 16 -10.18 -5.88 9.47
CA ASP A 16 -9.53 -6.77 10.43
C ASP A 16 -10.18 -8.14 10.29
N ALA A 17 -9.46 -9.05 9.62
CA ALA A 17 -9.89 -10.43 9.46
C ALA A 17 -9.02 -11.30 10.36
N TRP A 18 -9.66 -11.93 11.35
CA TRP A 18 -9.03 -12.90 12.22
C TRP A 18 -9.13 -14.28 11.58
N ASN A 19 -8.00 -14.90 11.26
CA ASN A 19 -7.99 -16.31 10.86
C ASN A 19 -7.46 -17.16 12.04
N LEU A 20 -8.40 -17.81 12.73
CA LEU A 20 -8.13 -18.68 13.88
C LEU A 20 -7.34 -19.95 13.51
N GLN A 21 -7.49 -20.47 12.28
CA GLN A 21 -6.77 -21.67 11.83
C GLN A 21 -5.27 -21.42 11.60
N HIS A 22 -4.87 -20.19 11.29
CA HIS A 22 -3.48 -19.86 10.97
C HIS A 22 -2.81 -18.90 11.96
N ASN A 23 -3.50 -18.50 13.03
CA ASN A 23 -2.99 -17.52 13.99
C ASN A 23 -2.55 -16.21 13.28
N LEU A 24 -3.33 -15.76 12.30
CA LEU A 24 -3.03 -14.58 11.50
C LEU A 24 -4.04 -13.46 11.79
N VAL A 25 -3.53 -12.26 12.01
CA VAL A 25 -4.30 -11.02 12.01
C VAL A 25 -3.98 -10.29 10.72
N THR A 26 -4.99 -10.11 9.86
CA THR A 26 -4.86 -9.35 8.61
C THR A 26 -5.37 -7.95 8.83
N THR A 27 -4.52 -6.95 8.59
CA THR A 27 -4.84 -5.53 8.83
C THR A 27 -5.15 -4.80 7.52
N GLY A 28 -4.94 -5.43 6.36
CA GLY A 28 -5.30 -4.86 5.06
C GLY A 28 -5.02 -5.82 3.90
N THR A 29 -5.87 -5.81 2.88
CA THR A 29 -5.67 -6.50 1.60
C THR A 29 -6.02 -5.61 0.41
N ILE A 30 -5.10 -5.42 -0.53
CA ILE A 30 -5.34 -4.68 -1.78
C ILE A 30 -5.14 -5.62 -2.97
N ARG A 31 -6.11 -5.64 -3.88
CA ARG A 31 -5.91 -6.17 -5.23
C ARG A 31 -5.22 -5.10 -6.06
N ALA A 32 -4.02 -5.43 -6.52
CA ALA A 32 -3.28 -4.62 -7.46
C ALA A 32 -3.64 -5.01 -8.91
N PRO A 33 -3.35 -4.12 -9.89
CA PRO A 33 -3.41 -4.47 -11.31
C PRO A 33 -2.57 -5.71 -11.63
N ALA A 34 -2.87 -6.35 -12.75
CA ALA A 34 -2.27 -7.61 -13.20
C ALA A 34 -2.54 -8.83 -12.31
N GLY A 35 -3.49 -8.76 -11.37
CA GLY A 35 -3.91 -9.93 -10.58
C GLY A 35 -2.97 -10.23 -9.42
N THR A 36 -2.38 -9.21 -8.81
CA THR A 36 -1.52 -9.34 -7.63
C THR A 36 -2.29 -8.94 -6.38
N VAL A 37 -2.02 -9.57 -5.24
CA VAL A 37 -2.66 -9.27 -3.95
C VAL A 37 -1.61 -8.87 -2.92
N ALA A 38 -1.71 -7.65 -2.40
CA ALA A 38 -0.88 -7.16 -1.31
C ALA A 38 -1.62 -7.31 0.02
N ILE A 39 -0.99 -7.94 1.02
CA ILE A 39 -1.57 -8.22 2.32
C ILE A 39 -0.61 -7.74 3.41
N LEU A 40 -1.14 -6.96 4.36
CA LEU A 40 -0.47 -6.66 5.61
C LEU A 40 -0.97 -7.64 6.69
N ARG A 41 -0.07 -8.51 7.15
CA ARG A 41 -0.40 -9.57 8.13
C ARG A 41 0.52 -9.54 9.34
N ARG A 42 0.01 -9.94 10.49
CA ARG A 42 0.79 -10.29 11.69
C ARG A 42 0.57 -11.75 12.04
N LYS A 43 1.65 -12.44 12.38
CA LYS A 43 1.60 -13.80 12.91
C LYS A 43 1.53 -13.75 14.43
N LEU A 44 0.57 -14.44 15.02
CA LEU A 44 0.49 -14.65 16.46
C LEU A 44 1.41 -15.84 16.81
N GLN A 45 2.42 -15.60 17.65
CA GLN A 45 3.31 -16.63 18.18
C GLN A 45 3.29 -16.58 19.70
N GLY A 46 2.86 -17.68 20.35
CA GLY A 46 2.82 -17.78 21.81
C GLY A 46 1.97 -16.70 22.49
N GLY A 47 0.84 -16.29 21.89
CA GLY A 47 -0.02 -15.24 22.42
C GLY A 47 0.45 -13.80 22.15
N ARG A 48 1.61 -13.61 21.51
CA ARG A 48 2.13 -12.28 21.14
C ARG A 48 2.09 -12.08 19.62
N LEU A 49 1.65 -10.90 19.20
CA LEU A 49 1.70 -10.52 17.78
C LEU A 49 3.15 -10.25 17.38
N GLY A 50 3.64 -11.00 16.40
CA GLY A 50 4.91 -10.75 15.73
C GLY A 50 4.87 -9.48 14.87
N PRO A 51 6.04 -9.06 14.33
CA PRO A 51 6.11 -7.88 13.49
C PRO A 51 5.24 -8.04 12.25
N PRO A 52 4.54 -6.98 11.80
CA PRO A 52 3.75 -7.05 10.59
C PRO A 52 4.65 -7.26 9.40
N ARG A 53 4.15 -8.03 8.45
CA ARG A 53 4.83 -8.29 7.19
C ARG A 53 3.90 -7.91 6.05
N LEU A 54 4.45 -7.17 5.11
CA LEU A 54 3.81 -6.86 3.85
C LEU A 54 4.16 -7.98 2.89
N THR A 55 3.16 -8.74 2.47
CA THR A 55 3.31 -9.85 1.54
C THR A 55 2.59 -9.51 0.26
N VAL A 56 3.23 -9.75 -0.87
CA VAL A 56 2.60 -9.61 -2.19
C VAL A 56 2.60 -10.97 -2.86
N THR A 57 1.40 -11.41 -3.26
CA THR A 57 1.18 -12.71 -3.88
C THR A 57 0.57 -12.50 -5.26
N PRO A 58 1.30 -12.80 -6.34
CA PRO A 58 0.75 -12.81 -7.70
C PRO A 58 -0.27 -13.94 -7.89
N THR A 59 -1.21 -13.77 -8.81
CA THR A 59 -2.00 -14.88 -9.39
C THR A 59 -1.13 -15.66 -10.36
N GLU A 60 -1.52 -16.89 -10.71
CA GLU A 60 -0.80 -17.71 -11.70
C GLU A 60 -0.56 -16.97 -13.02
N ALA A 61 -1.53 -16.17 -13.47
CA ALA A 61 -1.38 -15.34 -14.67
C ALA A 61 -0.31 -14.24 -14.50
N ALA A 62 -0.25 -13.62 -13.32
CA ALA A 62 0.75 -12.60 -13.00
C ALA A 62 2.15 -13.22 -12.87
N GLU A 63 2.26 -14.41 -12.29
CA GLU A 63 3.52 -15.17 -12.22
C GLU A 63 4.05 -15.48 -13.62
N LYS A 64 3.18 -15.94 -14.53
CA LYS A 64 3.53 -16.15 -15.95
C LYS A 64 3.95 -14.85 -16.65
N ALA A 65 3.43 -13.70 -16.21
CA ALA A 65 3.84 -12.37 -16.68
C ALA A 65 5.12 -11.84 -15.99
N GLY A 66 5.76 -12.65 -15.13
CA GLY A 66 7.02 -12.33 -14.47
C GLY A 66 6.88 -11.52 -13.19
N PHE A 67 5.72 -11.53 -12.54
CA PHE A 67 5.57 -11.02 -11.18
C PHE A 67 6.02 -12.07 -10.16
N GLU A 68 6.81 -11.65 -9.20
CA GLU A 68 7.35 -12.50 -8.15
C GLU A 68 6.53 -12.38 -6.87
N LYS A 69 6.45 -13.49 -6.13
CA LYS A 69 5.96 -13.46 -4.77
C LYS A 69 7.06 -12.95 -3.85
N TRP A 70 6.79 -11.89 -3.10
CA TRP A 70 7.77 -11.31 -2.19
C TRP A 70 7.14 -10.89 -0.86
N GLU A 71 7.99 -10.76 0.16
CA GLU A 71 7.58 -10.38 1.51
C GLU A 71 8.63 -9.50 2.17
N ARG A 72 8.18 -8.43 2.83
CA ARG A 72 9.06 -7.51 3.54
C ARG A 72 8.56 -7.24 4.96
N PRO A 73 9.47 -7.00 5.91
CA PRO A 73 9.10 -6.43 7.20
C PRO A 73 8.37 -5.11 6.97
N SER A 74 7.23 -4.94 7.61
CA SER A 74 6.56 -3.66 7.72
C SER A 74 6.71 -3.17 9.15
N PRO A 75 6.96 -1.88 9.40
CA PRO A 75 6.90 -1.37 10.76
C PRO A 75 5.47 -1.49 11.30
N LEU A 76 5.34 -1.56 12.64
CA LEU A 76 4.04 -1.59 13.33
C LEU A 76 3.15 -0.40 12.98
N SER A 77 3.78 0.67 12.49
CA SER A 77 3.23 1.95 12.09
C SER A 77 2.78 2.01 10.62
N CYS A 78 2.41 0.90 9.98
CA CYS A 78 1.74 1.00 8.68
C CYS A 78 0.39 1.70 8.86
N ARG A 79 0.19 2.77 8.09
CA ARG A 79 -0.97 3.65 8.15
C ARG A 79 -1.68 3.74 6.82
N GLY A 80 -1.21 3.08 5.76
CA GLY A 80 -1.87 3.14 4.47
C GLY A 80 -1.19 2.28 3.43
N LEU A 81 -1.99 1.75 2.50
CA LEU A 81 -1.52 1.04 1.33
C LEU A 81 -2.31 1.56 0.12
N VAL A 82 -1.65 1.77 -1.02
CA VAL A 82 -2.30 2.13 -2.28
C VAL A 82 -1.58 1.42 -3.43
N CYS A 83 -2.32 0.79 -4.33
CA CYS A 83 -1.76 0.22 -5.54
C CYS A 83 -1.97 1.15 -6.74
N ALA A 84 -0.89 1.50 -7.42
CA ALA A 84 -0.88 2.05 -8.77
C ALA A 84 -0.72 0.90 -9.78
N ALA A 85 -0.43 1.22 -11.05
CA ALA A 85 -0.28 0.24 -12.14
C ALA A 85 0.78 -0.84 -11.85
N ASP A 86 1.97 -0.41 -11.45
CA ASP A 86 3.16 -1.27 -11.23
C ASP A 86 3.81 -1.04 -9.86
N THR A 87 3.20 -0.17 -9.05
CA THR A 87 3.79 0.36 -7.83
C THR A 87 2.83 0.20 -6.66
N LEU A 88 3.35 -0.28 -5.54
CA LEU A 88 2.68 -0.27 -4.24
C LEU A 88 3.24 0.88 -3.40
N LEU A 89 2.36 1.78 -3.03
CA LEU A 89 2.64 2.82 -2.05
C LEU A 89 2.34 2.29 -0.65
N VAL A 90 3.29 2.48 0.26
CA VAL A 90 3.20 2.12 1.67
C VAL A 90 3.40 3.38 2.49
N LEU A 91 2.34 3.76 3.22
CA LEU A 91 2.39 4.87 4.15
C LEU A 91 2.69 4.33 5.55
N THR A 92 3.77 4.81 6.15
CA THR A 92 4.17 4.46 7.51
C THR A 92 4.25 5.73 8.37
N GLY A 93 4.03 5.62 9.68
CA GLY A 93 4.19 6.78 10.57
C GLY A 93 4.13 6.52 12.06
N SER A 94 5.09 7.08 12.79
CA SER A 94 5.20 6.97 14.25
C SER A 94 5.76 8.25 14.85
N ARG A 95 5.33 8.58 16.07
CA ARG A 95 5.90 9.68 16.87
C ARG A 95 5.95 11.03 16.13
N GLY A 96 4.88 11.38 15.41
CA GLY A 96 4.76 12.67 14.72
C GLY A 96 5.33 12.72 13.30
N GLU A 97 6.05 11.68 12.86
CA GLU A 97 6.62 11.61 11.51
C GLU A 97 5.95 10.50 10.68
N SER A 98 5.75 10.78 9.39
CA SER A 98 5.33 9.79 8.40
C SER A 98 6.29 9.69 7.24
N THR A 99 6.39 8.51 6.64
CA THR A 99 7.11 8.26 5.40
C THR A 99 6.19 7.56 4.42
N LEU A 100 6.11 8.09 3.21
CA LEU A 100 5.49 7.43 2.06
C LEU A 100 6.60 6.77 1.24
N ALA A 101 6.50 5.47 1.01
CA ALA A 101 7.46 4.72 0.19
C ALA A 101 6.75 4.07 -1.00
N ALA A 102 7.41 4.07 -2.14
CA ALA A 102 7.00 3.33 -3.32
C ALA A 102 7.87 2.09 -3.51
N THR A 103 7.19 0.99 -3.80
CA THR A 103 7.80 -0.31 -4.04
C THR A 103 7.27 -0.86 -5.35
N ARG A 104 8.13 -1.39 -6.21
CA ARG A 104 7.70 -2.04 -7.43
C ARG A 104 6.94 -3.32 -7.10
N LEU A 105 5.76 -3.50 -7.69
CA LEU A 105 4.92 -4.68 -7.47
C LEU A 105 5.56 -5.96 -8.03
N LYS A 106 6.33 -5.83 -9.12
CA LYS A 106 6.91 -6.96 -9.84
C LYS A 106 7.84 -7.81 -8.99
N ASP A 107 8.74 -7.18 -8.25
CA ASP A 107 9.88 -7.81 -7.58
C ASP A 107 10.04 -7.37 -6.11
N GLY A 108 9.29 -6.34 -5.67
CA GLY A 108 9.39 -5.81 -4.31
C GLY A 108 10.54 -4.82 -4.12
N GLU A 109 11.18 -4.39 -5.21
CA GLU A 109 12.28 -3.44 -5.17
C GLU A 109 11.80 -2.05 -4.71
N PRO A 110 12.52 -1.38 -3.80
CA PRO A 110 12.20 -0.01 -3.41
C PRO A 110 12.45 0.94 -4.58
N LEU A 111 11.46 1.75 -4.93
CA LEU A 111 11.59 2.76 -5.99
C LEU A 111 12.01 4.12 -5.41
N TRP A 112 11.31 4.57 -4.37
CA TRP A 112 11.63 5.82 -3.68
C TRP A 112 10.99 5.86 -2.29
N SER A 113 11.44 6.79 -1.45
CA SER A 113 10.78 7.12 -0.19
C SER A 113 10.82 8.63 0.05
N ARG A 114 9.77 9.14 0.71
CA ARG A 114 9.62 10.56 1.02
C ARG A 114 9.10 10.73 2.44
N LYS A 115 9.86 11.46 3.25
CA LYS A 115 9.38 11.95 4.55
C LYS A 115 8.28 12.99 4.34
N LEU A 116 7.22 12.89 5.13
CA LEU A 116 6.12 13.83 5.12
C LEU A 116 6.35 14.89 6.21
N PRO A 117 5.87 16.14 6.02
CA PRO A 117 6.03 17.23 6.97
C PRO A 117 5.14 17.10 8.23
N GLY A 118 4.56 15.93 8.47
CA GLY A 118 3.68 15.65 9.60
C GLY A 118 3.20 14.20 9.59
N LEU A 119 2.53 13.80 10.66
CA LEU A 119 1.95 12.46 10.79
C LEU A 119 0.72 12.35 9.89
N ALA A 120 0.68 11.30 9.06
CA ALA A 120 -0.43 11.08 8.15
C ALA A 120 -1.63 10.46 8.88
N VAL A 121 -2.85 10.80 8.49
CA VAL A 121 -4.07 10.13 8.97
C VAL A 121 -4.05 8.66 8.54
N GLY A 122 -4.46 7.77 9.44
CA GLY A 122 -4.62 6.35 9.13
C GLY A 122 -5.59 6.17 7.95
N TRP A 123 -5.14 5.47 6.92
CA TRP A 123 -5.81 5.21 5.65
C TRP A 123 -6.14 6.47 4.84
N GLY A 124 -5.56 7.61 5.20
CA GLY A 124 -5.76 8.89 4.52
C GLY A 124 -4.90 9.10 3.26
N VAL A 125 -4.59 8.03 2.52
CA VAL A 125 -3.77 8.09 1.29
C VAL A 125 -4.54 7.57 0.09
N ALA A 126 -4.46 8.27 -1.03
CA ALA A 126 -5.11 7.92 -2.28
C ALA A 126 -4.26 8.31 -3.49
N ILE A 127 -4.54 7.73 -4.66
CA ILE A 127 -3.96 8.11 -5.94
C ILE A 127 -5.09 8.34 -6.96
N ASP A 128 -4.97 9.39 -7.77
CA ASP A 128 -5.93 9.65 -8.84
C ASP A 128 -5.52 9.02 -10.19
N GLY A 129 -6.35 9.22 -11.22
CA GLY A 129 -6.07 8.72 -12.58
C GLY A 129 -4.88 9.36 -13.27
N ALA A 130 -4.44 10.54 -12.82
CA ALA A 130 -3.27 11.25 -13.33
C ALA A 130 -1.97 10.86 -12.58
N GLY A 131 -2.05 9.96 -11.59
CA GLY A 131 -0.91 9.55 -10.79
C GLY A 131 -0.54 10.51 -9.67
N ARG A 132 -1.40 11.49 -9.35
CA ARG A 132 -1.20 12.39 -8.20
C ARG A 132 -1.59 11.66 -6.93
N ILE A 133 -0.71 11.72 -5.93
CA ILE A 133 -0.88 11.08 -4.64
C ILE A 133 -1.39 12.12 -3.65
N TYR A 134 -2.49 11.82 -2.99
CA TYR A 134 -3.08 12.65 -1.94
C TYR A 134 -2.84 12.00 -0.59
N VAL A 135 -2.35 12.78 0.39
CA VAL A 135 -2.14 12.32 1.77
C VAL A 135 -2.73 13.32 2.74
N SER A 136 -3.69 12.89 3.54
CA SER A 136 -4.24 13.66 4.66
C SER A 136 -3.32 13.55 5.88
N LEU A 137 -3.01 14.68 6.51
CA LEU A 137 -2.21 14.75 7.74
C LEU A 137 -3.11 14.99 8.95
N GLU A 138 -2.68 14.53 10.13
CA GLU A 138 -3.44 14.66 11.38
C GLU A 138 -3.62 16.11 11.82
N ASP A 139 -2.77 17.03 11.33
CA ASP A 139 -2.88 18.47 11.58
C ASP A 139 -3.84 19.20 10.64
N GLY A 140 -4.63 18.47 9.85
CA GLY A 140 -5.66 19.00 8.95
C GLY A 140 -5.15 19.41 7.57
N ARG A 141 -3.85 19.33 7.29
CA ARG A 141 -3.31 19.57 5.94
C ARG A 141 -3.57 18.38 5.02
N VAL A 142 -3.72 18.67 3.72
CA VAL A 142 -3.71 17.65 2.66
C VAL A 142 -2.54 17.93 1.72
N LEU A 143 -1.68 16.94 1.54
CA LEU A 143 -0.59 16.99 0.58
C LEU A 143 -1.05 16.45 -0.77
N CYS A 144 -0.60 17.08 -1.85
CA CYS A 144 -0.67 16.54 -3.20
C CYS A 144 0.77 16.35 -3.71
N LEU A 145 1.15 15.12 -3.98
CA LEU A 145 2.48 14.74 -4.46
C LEU A 145 2.35 14.23 -5.90
N ALA A 146 3.15 14.79 -6.80
CA ALA A 146 3.25 14.35 -8.18
C ALA A 146 4.73 14.21 -8.56
N ALA A 147 5.01 13.53 -9.66
CA ALA A 147 6.31 13.62 -10.29
C ALA A 147 6.63 15.09 -10.56
N ALA A 148 7.88 15.51 -10.36
CA ALA A 148 8.29 16.81 -10.82
C ALA A 148 8.10 16.86 -12.34
N GLU A 149 7.45 17.91 -12.82
CA GLU A 149 7.47 18.20 -14.25
C GLU A 149 8.95 18.40 -14.64
N PRO A 150 9.43 17.79 -15.73
CA PRO A 150 10.79 18.06 -16.18
C PRO A 150 10.91 19.56 -16.42
N VAL A 151 11.80 20.23 -15.67
CA VAL A 151 12.09 21.64 -15.90
C VAL A 151 12.64 21.73 -17.32
N PRO A 152 11.97 22.42 -18.27
CA PRO A 152 12.53 22.62 -19.60
C PRO A 152 13.85 23.38 -19.45
N ALA A 153 14.86 22.92 -20.18
CA ALA A 153 16.21 23.46 -20.18
C ALA A 153 16.25 24.94 -20.61
#